data_AF-A0A3B8U5L1-F1
#
_entry.id   AF-A0A3B8U5L1-F1
#
_cell.length_a   1.000
_cell.length_b   1.000
_cell.length_c   1.000
_cell.angle_alpha   90.00
_cell.angle_beta   90.00
_cell.angle_gamma   90.00
#
_symmetry.space_group_name_H-M   'P 1'
#
loop_
_entity.id
_entity.type
_entity.pdbx_description
1 polymer ?
#
loop_
_entity_poly.entity_id
_entity_poly.type
_entity_poly.pdbx_seq_one_letter_code
_entity_poly.pdbx_strand_id
1 'polypeptide(L)'
;DLPLLINQWANVVRWEMRTRMFLRTTEFLWQEGHTVHATREEAEEEAKKMLQVYSDFAHHYLAIPVICGEKTPSERFPGAVNTYCIEAMMQD
;
A
#
# COMPACT_ATOMS: atom_id res chain seq x y z
N ASP A 1 -1.14 26.10 1.91
CA ASP A 1 -2.01 25.10 1.26
C ASP A 1 -1.54 23.66 1.41
N LEU A 2 -0.36 23.41 2.00
CA LEU A 2 0.09 22.06 2.36
C LEU A 2 -0.02 21.87 3.88
N PRO A 3 -0.23 20.63 4.36
CA PRO A 3 -0.36 19.40 3.58
C PRO A 3 -1.75 19.22 2.95
N LEU A 4 -1.79 18.57 1.78
CA LEU A 4 -3.02 18.07 1.17
C LEU A 4 -3.11 16.57 1.45
N LEU A 5 -4.18 16.12 2.10
CA LEU A 5 -4.39 14.72 2.48
C LEU A 5 -5.72 14.23 1.91
N ILE A 6 -5.67 13.40 0.87
CA ILE A 6 -6.86 12.89 0.18
C ILE A 6 -6.88 11.36 0.23
N ASN A 7 -8.07 10.82 0.45
CA ASN A 7 -8.33 9.40 0.40
C ASN A 7 -9.57 9.12 -0.44
N GLN A 8 -9.50 8.08 -1.28
CA GLN A 8 -10.63 7.62 -2.10
C GLN A 8 -10.87 6.13 -1.90
N TRP A 9 -12.14 5.76 -1.81
CA TRP A 9 -12.62 4.38 -1.87
C TRP A 9 -13.30 4.17 -3.22
N ALA A 10 -12.82 3.21 -4.01
CA ALA A 10 -13.32 2.97 -5.35
C ALA A 10 -12.97 1.55 -5.85
N ASN A 11 -13.57 1.18 -6.98
CA ASN A 11 -13.07 0.12 -7.83
C ASN A 11 -11.99 0.67 -8.79
N VAL A 12 -11.03 -0.18 -9.16
CA VAL A 12 -10.07 0.08 -10.23
C VAL A 12 -9.97 -1.13 -11.15
N VAL A 13 -9.54 -0.89 -12.38
CA VAL A 13 -9.41 -1.92 -13.42
C VAL A 13 -7.96 -2.07 -13.84
N ARG A 14 -7.45 -3.31 -13.80
CA ARG A 14 -6.16 -3.71 -14.37
C ARG A 14 -6.36 -4.99 -15.18
N TRP A 15 -5.95 -5.00 -16.44
CA TRP A 15 -6.23 -6.14 -17.31
C TRP A 15 -5.29 -7.33 -17.02
N GLU A 16 -5.71 -8.21 -16.10
CA GLU A 16 -4.93 -9.34 -15.62
C GLU A 16 -5.05 -10.59 -16.50
N MET A 17 -3.92 -11.21 -16.88
CA MET A 17 -3.90 -12.43 -17.70
C MET A 17 -4.16 -13.72 -16.91
N ARG A 18 -3.87 -13.73 -15.60
CA ARG A 18 -4.05 -14.88 -14.71
C ARG A 18 -4.65 -14.43 -13.40
N THR A 19 -5.95 -14.63 -13.23
CA THR A 19 -6.69 -14.21 -12.05
C THR A 19 -6.67 -15.26 -10.94
N ARG A 20 -6.66 -14.81 -9.68
CA ARG A 20 -6.86 -15.62 -8.47
C ARG A 20 -7.84 -14.84 -7.57
N MET A 21 -8.95 -15.46 -7.19
CA MET A 21 -10.03 -14.77 -6.47
C MET A 21 -9.48 -14.02 -5.24
N PHE A 22 -9.92 -12.76 -5.08
CA PHE A 22 -9.40 -11.74 -4.14
C PHE A 22 -7.94 -11.30 -4.36
N LEU A 23 -7.01 -12.23 -4.56
CA LEU A 23 -5.58 -11.95 -4.66
C LEU A 23 -5.17 -11.22 -5.96
N ARG A 24 -5.90 -11.44 -7.06
CA ARG A 24 -5.68 -10.83 -8.37
C ARG A 24 -6.90 -10.95 -9.28
N THR A 25 -7.58 -9.85 -9.57
CA THR A 25 -8.78 -9.80 -10.43
C THR A 25 -8.71 -8.60 -11.38
N THR A 26 -9.45 -8.65 -12.49
CA THR A 26 -9.44 -7.57 -13.49
C THR A 26 -10.00 -6.26 -12.95
N GLU A 27 -11.02 -6.36 -12.11
CA GLU A 27 -11.59 -5.25 -11.37
C GLU A 27 -11.59 -5.61 -9.89
N PHE A 28 -11.15 -4.69 -9.04
CA PHE A 28 -11.13 -4.88 -7.60
C PHE A 28 -11.42 -3.60 -6.85
N LEU A 29 -11.98 -3.74 -5.66
CA LEU A 29 -12.22 -2.66 -4.72
C LEU A 29 -10.94 -2.37 -3.94
N TRP A 30 -10.64 -1.09 -3.72
CA TRP A 30 -9.53 -0.68 -2.88
C TRP A 30 -9.74 0.70 -2.27
N GLN A 31 -8.80 1.06 -1.40
CA GLN A 31 -8.58 2.42 -0.95
C GLN A 31 -7.26 2.92 -1.54
N GLU A 32 -7.25 4.18 -2.01
CA GLU A 32 -6.04 4.87 -2.44
C GLU A 32 -5.90 6.22 -1.73
N GLY A 33 -4.71 6.44 -1.15
CA GLY A 33 -4.36 7.65 -0.42
C GLY A 33 -3.31 8.45 -1.20
N HIS A 34 -3.57 9.74 -1.39
CA HIS A 34 -2.68 10.66 -2.09
C HIS A 34 -2.42 11.88 -1.20
N THR A 35 -1.16 12.11 -0.87
CA THR A 35 -0.76 13.20 0.02
C THR A 35 0.32 14.07 -0.63
N VAL A 36 0.28 15.36 -0.34
CA VAL A 36 1.27 16.33 -0.83
C VAL A 36 1.75 17.15 0.36
N HIS A 37 3.08 17.22 0.53
CA HIS A 37 3.72 17.83 1.69
C HIS A 37 4.75 18.87 1.27
N ALA A 38 5.07 19.80 2.17
CA ALA A 38 6.02 20.88 1.88
C ALA A 38 7.46 20.37 1.90
N THR A 39 7.74 19.35 2.71
CA THR A 39 9.07 18.78 2.90
C THR A 39 9.09 17.28 2.59
N ARG A 40 10.30 16.76 2.31
CA ARG A 40 10.50 15.33 2.09
C ARG A 40 10.24 14.54 3.37
N GLU A 41 10.65 15.10 4.51
CA GLU A 41 10.56 14.50 5.82
C GLU A 41 9.10 14.25 6.23
N GLU A 42 8.22 15.23 6.00
CA GLU A 42 6.76 15.09 6.22
C GLU A 42 6.15 14.01 5.31
N ALA A 43 6.53 13.97 4.04
CA ALA A 43 6.03 12.95 3.10
C ALA A 43 6.47 11.54 3.50
N GLU A 44 7.71 11.41 3.97
CA GLU A 44 8.30 10.16 4.44
C GLU A 44 7.64 9.69 5.75
N GLU A 45 7.35 10.61 6.67
CA GLU A 45 6.62 10.33 7.90
C GLU A 45 5.21 9.81 7.61
N GLU A 46 4.47 10.47 6.72
CA GLU A 46 3.11 10.06 6.35
C GLU A 46 3.11 8.70 5.64
N ALA A 47 4.08 8.42 4.76
CA ALA A 47 4.21 7.12 4.13
C ALA A 47 4.45 5.99 5.15
N LYS A 48 5.34 6.21 6.13
CA LYS A 48 5.62 5.24 7.20
C LYS A 48 4.47 5.10 8.17
N LYS A 49 3.75 6.17 8.47
CA LYS A 49 2.53 6.12 9.28
C LYS A 49 1.47 5.25 8.61
N MET A 50 1.24 5.40 7.31
CA MET A 50 0.28 4.55 6.58
C MET A 50 0.74 3.09 6.50
N LEU A 51 2.04 2.82 6.40
CA LEU A 51 2.58 1.46 6.54
C LEU A 51 2.19 0.83 7.88
N GLN A 52 2.30 1.58 8.99
CA GLN A 52 1.88 1.09 10.31
C GLN A 52 0.37 0.89 10.40
N VAL A 53 -0.44 1.77 9.80
CA VAL A 53 -1.90 1.56 9.74
C VAL A 53 -2.25 0.24 9.05
N TYR A 54 -1.59 -0.08 7.92
CA TYR A 54 -1.81 -1.36 7.24
C TYR A 54 -1.31 -2.56 8.04
N SER A 55 -0.15 -2.43 8.70
CA SER A 55 0.38 -3.46 9.59
C SER A 55 -0.57 -3.73 10.76
N ASP A 56 -1.06 -2.69 11.42
CA ASP A 56 -1.99 -2.79 12.54
C ASP A 56 -3.32 -3.41 12.11
N PHE A 57 -3.82 -3.03 10.93
CA PHE A 57 -5.01 -3.66 10.36
C PHE A 57 -4.80 -5.16 10.12
N ALA A 58 -3.70 -5.54 9.48
CA ALA A 58 -3.38 -6.94 9.22
C ALA A 58 -3.24 -7.76 10.52
N HIS A 59 -2.45 -7.27 11.49
CA HIS A 59 -2.19 -7.97 12.74
C HIS A 59 -3.41 -8.01 13.67
N HIS A 60 -4.02 -6.86 13.95
CA HIS A 60 -5.01 -6.76 15.03
C HIS A 60 -6.46 -7.02 14.58
N TYR A 61 -6.77 -6.82 13.30
CA TYR A 61 -8.13 -7.00 12.78
C TYR A 61 -8.28 -8.28 11.98
N LEU A 62 -7.25 -8.68 11.23
CA LEU A 62 -7.28 -9.88 10.40
C LEU A 62 -6.55 -11.07 11.02
N ALA A 63 -5.79 -10.86 12.11
CA ALA A 63 -4.92 -11.87 12.71
C ALA A 63 -3.90 -12.47 11.71
N ILE A 64 -3.44 -11.65 10.76
CA ILE A 64 -2.45 -12.03 9.75
C ILE A 64 -1.10 -11.42 10.16
N PRO A 65 -0.10 -12.24 10.52
CA PRO A 65 1.23 -11.73 10.81
C PRO A 65 1.90 -11.23 9.53
N VAL A 66 2.39 -9.99 9.56
CA VAL A 66 3.10 -9.36 8.45
C VAL A 66 4.46 -8.79 8.87
N ILE A 67 5.37 -8.71 7.90
CA ILE A 67 6.68 -8.07 8.01
C ILE A 67 6.64 -6.74 7.26
N CYS A 68 6.90 -5.64 7.96
CA CYS A 68 7.09 -4.33 7.35
C CYS A 68 8.49 -4.21 6.75
N GLY A 69 8.60 -3.69 5.52
CA GLY A 69 9.89 -3.51 4.87
C GLY A 69 9.86 -2.51 3.72
N GLU A 70 11.04 -2.29 3.13
CA GLU A 70 11.23 -1.52 1.91
C GLU A 70 11.54 -2.46 0.75
N LYS A 71 10.90 -2.25 -0.40
CA LYS A 71 11.19 -2.99 -1.63
C LYS A 71 12.59 -2.65 -2.15
N THR A 72 13.25 -3.65 -2.72
CA THR A 72 14.49 -3.43 -3.47
C THR A 72 14.24 -2.51 -4.68
N PRO A 73 15.29 -1.88 -5.24
CA PRO A 73 15.12 -1.01 -6.40
C PRO A 73 14.42 -1.68 -7.60
N SER A 74 14.56 -3.01 -7.75
CA SER A 74 13.92 -3.78 -8.83
C SER A 74 12.42 -4.00 -8.63
N GLU A 75 11.94 -3.99 -7.38
CA GLU A 75 10.54 -4.29 -7.02
C GLU A 75 9.75 -3.04 -6.59
N ARG A 76 10.39 -1.87 -6.60
CA ARG A 76 9.79 -0.59 -6.27
C ARG A 76 8.73 -0.19 -7.31
N PHE A 77 7.66 0.48 -6.89
CA PHE A 77 6.65 1.01 -7.81
C PHE A 77 7.29 1.92 -8.88
N PRO A 78 6.99 1.74 -10.17
CA PRO A 78 7.50 2.61 -11.22
C PRO A 78 7.13 4.08 -10.97
N GLY A 79 8.14 4.92 -10.78
CA GLY A 79 7.97 6.36 -10.47
C GLY A 79 8.06 6.72 -8.99
N ALA A 80 8.15 5.75 -8.08
CA ALA A 80 8.38 6.03 -6.66
C ALA A 80 9.89 6.21 -6.33
N VAL A 81 10.18 7.00 -5.29
CA VAL A 81 11.54 7.09 -4.70
C VAL A 81 11.79 5.91 -3.77
N ASN A 82 10.81 5.56 -2.92
CA ASN A 82 10.83 4.38 -2.06
C ASN A 82 9.47 3.68 -2.15
N THR A 83 9.42 2.38 -1.91
CA THR A 83 8.16 1.65 -1.77
C THR A 83 8.22 0.84 -0.49
N TYR A 84 7.34 1.18 0.45
CA TYR A 84 7.14 0.43 1.68
C TYR A 84 6.03 -0.60 1.49
N CYS A 85 6.19 -1.77 2.09
CA CYS A 85 5.26 -2.87 1.97
C CYS A 85 5.12 -3.64 3.29
N ILE A 86 3.96 -4.28 3.44
CA ILE A 86 3.76 -5.38 4.38
C ILE A 86 3.79 -6.70 3.60
N GLU A 87 4.58 -7.66 4.06
CA GLU A 87 4.68 -8.98 3.45
C GLU A 87 4.09 -10.04 4.38
N ALA A 88 3.19 -10.86 3.85
CA ALA A 88 2.56 -11.98 4.56
C ALA A 88 3.03 -13.31 3.96
N MET A 89 3.10 -14.35 4.79
CA MET A 89 3.32 -15.72 4.33
C MET A 89 2.00 -16.49 4.35
N MET A 90 1.69 -17.14 3.23
CA MET A 90 0.54 -18.05 3.13
C MET A 90 0.92 -19.45 3.63
N GLN A 91 -0.07 -20.29 3.90
CA GLN A 91 0.16 -21.65 4.42
C GLN A 91 0.63 -22.64 3.33
N ASP A 92 0.39 -22.34 2.05
CA ASP A 92 0.52 -23.25 0.91
C ASP A 92 1.97 -23.56 0.48
#